data_AF-A0A535LHI5-F1
#
_entry.id   AF-A0A535LHI5-F1
#
_cell.length_a   1.000
_cell.length_b   1.000
_cell.length_c   1.000
_cell.angle_alpha   90.00
_cell.angle_beta   90.00
_cell.angle_gamma   90.00
#
_symmetry.space_group_name_H-M   'P 1'
#
loop_
_entity.id
_entity.type
_entity.pdbx_description
1 polymer ?
#
loop_
_entity_poly.entity_id
_entity_poly.type
_entity_poly.pdbx_seq_one_letter_code
_entity_poly.pdbx_strand_id
1 'polypeptide(L)' 'MVLGASFEDRGARTDEYLEAMQAIWSQEKPAYHGRFVSFEDVQAYPRPLQQPTPRIIIGGSSAPVLRRTLKAAPAR' A
#
# COMPACT_ATOMS: atom_id res chain seq x y z
N MET A 1 6.61 13.63 14.34
CA MET A 1 6.64 13.56 12.85
C MET A 1 5.96 14.81 12.30
N VAL A 2 6.49 15.44 11.25
CA VAL A 2 5.95 16.72 10.72
C VAL A 2 4.57 16.55 10.05
N LEU A 3 4.23 15.34 9.60
CA LEU A 3 2.98 15.04 8.86
C LEU A 3 1.81 14.58 9.75
N GLY A 4 1.82 14.88 11.05
CA GLY A 4 0.69 14.58 11.96
C GLY A 4 0.40 13.11 12.27
N ALA A 5 1.15 12.16 11.70
CA ALA A 5 1.01 10.73 12.01
C ALA A 5 1.85 10.32 13.24
N SER A 6 1.31 9.39 14.05
CA SER A 6 2.06 8.76 15.15
C SER A 6 3.20 7.90 14.63
N PHE A 7 4.35 7.97 15.30
CA PHE A 7 5.49 7.11 14.97
C PHE A 7 5.23 5.65 15.36
N GLU A 8 4.40 5.40 16.37
CA GLU A 8 4.09 4.07 16.88
C GLU A 8 3.36 3.24 15.82
N ASP A 9 2.35 3.83 15.17
CA ASP A 9 1.51 3.16 14.17
C ASP A 9 2.09 3.20 12.75
N ARG A 10 3.29 3.75 12.54
CA ARG A 10 3.85 3.97 11.19
C ARG A 10 3.91 2.67 10.36
N GLY A 11 4.26 1.55 11.00
CA GLY A 11 4.37 0.25 10.33
C GLY A 11 3.02 -0.25 9.85
N ALA A 12 2.01 -0.18 10.72
CA ALA A 12 0.64 -0.57 10.40
C ALA A 12 0.04 0.33 9.30
N ARG A 13 0.30 1.64 9.36
CA ARG A 13 -0.07 2.58 8.28
C ARG A 13 0.58 2.21 6.96
N THR A 14 1.88 1.88 6.95
CA THR A 14 2.57 1.45 5.72
C THR A 14 1.95 0.18 5.13
N ASP A 15 1.60 -0.80 5.97
CA ASP A 15 0.92 -2.02 5.49
C ASP A 15 -0.42 -1.67 4.84
N GLU A 16 -1.23 -0.86 5.53
CA GLU A 16 -2.56 -0.47 5.06
C GLU A 16 -2.49 0.35 3.76
N TYR A 17 -1.54 1.29 3.67
CA TYR A 17 -1.36 2.11 2.47
C TYR A 17 -0.90 1.29 1.26
N LEU A 18 -0.08 0.26 1.45
CA LEU A 18 0.30 -0.63 0.35
C LEU A 18 -0.92 -1.38 -0.21
N GLU A 19 -1.82 -1.86 0.66
CA GLU A 19 -3.05 -2.53 0.24
C GLU A 19 -4.01 -1.58 -0.48
N ALA A 20 -4.21 -0.38 0.07
CA ALA A 20 -5.00 0.68 -0.55
C ALA A 20 -4.47 1.08 -1.94
N MET A 21 -3.14 1.22 -2.09
CA MET A 21 -2.50 1.54 -3.37
C MET A 21 -2.67 0.40 -4.38
N GLN A 22 -2.55 -0.86 -3.94
CA GLN A 22 -2.81 -2.01 -4.83
C GLN A 22 -4.28 -2.03 -5.30
N ALA A 23 -5.23 -1.75 -4.41
CA ALA A 23 -6.65 -1.65 -4.75
C ALA A 23 -6.91 -0.54 -5.79
N ILE A 24 -6.40 0.68 -5.56
CA ILE A 24 -6.66 1.83 -6.45
C ILE A 24 -6.01 1.70 -7.83
N TRP A 25 -4.93 0.92 -7.94
CA TRP A 25 -4.26 0.68 -9.22
C TRP A 25 -4.82 -0.49 -10.02
N SER A 26 -5.29 -1.55 -9.34
CA SER A 26 -5.63 -2.80 -10.01
C SER A 26 -7.14 -3.04 -10.18
N GLN A 27 -7.98 -2.50 -9.31
CA GLN A 27 -9.43 -2.75 -9.36
C GLN A 27 -10.12 -1.88 -10.42
N GLU A 28 -11.17 -2.40 -11.06
CA GLU A 28 -11.98 -1.62 -12.01
C GLU A 28 -12.72 -0.48 -11.29
N LYS A 29 -13.35 -0.79 -10.15
CA LYS A 29 -14.01 0.15 -9.24
C LYS A 29 -13.33 0.08 -7.88
N PRO A 30 -12.26 0.87 -7.65
CA PRO A 30 -11.51 0.76 -6.41
C PRO A 30 -12.32 1.09 -5.16
N ALA A 31 -12.23 0.19 -4.19
CA ALA A 31 -12.70 0.42 -2.82
C ALA A 31 -11.70 -0.17 -1.82
N TYR A 32 -11.53 0.52 -0.69
CA TYR A 32 -10.72 0.07 0.43
C TYR A 32 -11.23 0.68 1.72
N HIS A 33 -11.39 -0.12 2.78
CA HIS A 33 -11.88 0.34 4.09
C HIS A 33 -10.93 -0.12 5.19
N GLY A 34 -9.93 0.71 5.49
CA GLY A 34 -8.95 0.48 6.54
C GLY A 34 -9.17 1.37 7.75
N ARG A 35 -8.29 1.22 8.75
CA ARG A 35 -8.30 2.00 9.99
C ARG A 35 -7.75 3.42 9.79
N PHE A 36 -6.80 3.58 8.87
CA PHE A 36 -6.07 4.83 8.62
C PHE A 36 -6.45 5.49 7.29
N VAL A 37 -6.94 4.74 6.31
CA VAL A 37 -7.44 5.22 5.03
C VAL A 37 -8.67 4.43 4.60
N SER A 38 -9.66 5.12 4.07
CA SER A 38 -10.86 4.52 3.50
C SER A 38 -11.30 5.32 2.28
N PHE A 39 -11.67 4.63 1.20
CA PHE A 39 -12.26 5.22 0.00
C PHE A 39 -13.17 4.23 -0.71
N GLU A 40 -14.13 4.76 -1.42
CA GLU A 40 -15.05 4.06 -2.32
C GLU A 40 -15.37 5.03 -3.47
N ASP A 41 -15.67 4.49 -4.66
CA ASP A 41 -15.99 5.27 -5.85
C ASP A 41 -14.91 6.30 -6.27
N VAL A 42 -13.64 6.00 -5.96
CA VAL A 42 -12.50 6.84 -6.37
C VAL A 42 -11.72 6.17 -7.49
N GLN A 43 -11.37 6.96 -8.50
CA GLN A 43 -10.49 6.55 -9.60
C GLN A 43 -9.21 7.38 -9.58
N ALA A 44 -8.06 6.71 -9.62
CA ALA A 44 -6.75 7.35 -9.76
C ALA A 44 -6.20 7.11 -11.16
N TYR A 45 -6.11 8.17 -11.95
CA TYR A 45 -5.53 8.15 -13.29
C TYR A 45 -4.33 9.11 -13.40
N PRO A 46 -3.30 8.74 -14.20
CA PRO A 46 -3.17 7.48 -14.94
C PRO A 46 -2.89 6.29 -14.02
N ARG A 47 -3.36 5.10 -14.40
CA ARG A 47 -2.98 3.86 -13.72
C ARG A 47 -1.53 3.48 -14.07
N PRO A 48 -0.81 2.78 -13.20
CA PRO A 48 0.53 2.27 -13.52
C PRO A 48 0.51 1.45 -14.80
N LEU A 49 1.55 1.61 -15.63
CA LEU A 49 1.69 0.86 -16.88
C LEU A 49 1.94 -0.63 -16.60
N GLN A 50 2.72 -0.94 -15.54
CA GLN A 50 3.02 -2.31 -15.13
C GLN A 50 1.82 -2.97 -14.44
N GLN A 51 1.47 -4.17 -14.90
CA GLN A 51 0.34 -4.96 -14.39
C GLN A 51 0.81 -6.15 -13.53
N PRO A 52 0.04 -6.56 -12.50
CA PRO A 52 -1.18 -5.91 -12.00
C PRO A 52 -0.90 -4.63 -11.20
N THR A 53 0.32 -4.48 -10.67
CA THR A 53 0.80 -3.29 -9.95
C THR A 53 2.30 -3.10 -10.22
N PRO A 54 2.85 -1.89 -10.05
CA PRO A 54 4.29 -1.69 -10.22
C PRO A 54 5.09 -2.46 -9.17
N ARG A 55 6.36 -2.74 -9.49
CA ARG A 55 7.28 -3.35 -8.52
C ARG A 55 7.51 -2.38 -7.36
N ILE A 56 7.19 -2.84 -6.15
CA ILE A 56 7.37 -2.06 -4.92
C ILE A 56 8.72 -2.41 -4.30
N ILE A 57 9.53 -1.39 -4.00
CA ILE A 57 10.80 -1.53 -3.28
C ILE A 57 10.57 -1.09 -1.84
N ILE A 58 10.85 -1.97 -0.89
CA ILE A 58 10.71 -1.71 0.53
C ILE A 58 12.10 -1.67 1.16
N GLY A 59 12.48 -0.53 1.72
CA GLY A 59 13.77 -0.33 2.37
C GLY A 59 13.73 -0.64 3.87
N GLY A 60 14.79 -1.30 4.36
CA GLY A 60 15.01 -1.59 5.78
C GLY A 60 15.33 -3.06 6.04
N SER A 61 15.81 -3.34 7.26
CA SER A 61 16.30 -4.68 7.66
C SER A 61 15.63 -5.24 8.92
N SER A 62 14.64 -4.55 9.49
CA SER A 62 13.92 -5.04 10.66
C SER A 62 12.95 -6.15 10.28
N ALA A 63 12.65 -7.05 11.23
CA ALA A 63 11.73 -8.17 10.99
C ALA A 63 10.35 -7.75 10.42
N PRO A 64 9.70 -6.64 10.88
CA PRO A 64 8.46 -6.16 10.27
C PRO A 64 8.63 -5.71 8.82
N VAL A 65 9.79 -5.14 8.47
CA VAL A 65 10.09 -4.73 7.09
C VAL A 65 10.26 -5.95 6.19
N LEU A 66 11.05 -6.93 6.62
CA LEU A 66 11.26 -8.17 5.86
C LEU A 66 9.94 -8.92 5.62
N ARG A 67 9.08 -9.02 6.64
CA ARG A 67 7.74 -9.62 6.51
C ARG A 67 6.89 -8.90 5.46
N ARG A 68 6.92 -7.56 5.44
CA ARG A 68 6.23 -6.75 4.44
C ARG A 68 6.77 -6.97 3.04
N THR A 69 8.09 -7.05 2.88
CA THR A 69 8.75 -7.35 1.61
C THR A 69 8.29 -8.70 1.05
N LEU A 70 8.20 -9.73 1.88
CA LEU A 70 7.71 -11.05 1.46
C LEU A 70 6.23 -11.00 1.05
N LYS A 71 5.39 -10.27 1.79
CA LYS A 71 3.96 -10.12 1.47
C LYS A 71 3.71 -9.33 0.17
N ALA A 72 4.51 -8.29 -0.09
CA ALA A 72 4.37 -7.43 -1.26
C ALA A 72 5.06 -7.98 -2.52
N ALA A 73 5.79 -9.09 -2.41
CA ALA A 73 6.44 -9.70 -3.57
C ALA A 73 5.38 -10.27 -4.53
N PRO A 74 5.47 -10.01 -5.84
CA PRO A 74 4.58 -10.63 -6.81
C PRO A 74 4.76 -12.15 -6.79
N ALA A 75 3.65 -12.88 -6.96
CA ALA A 75 3.70 -14.32 -7.21
C ALA A 75 4.52 -14.57 -8.49
N ARG A 76 5.43 -15.54 -8.42
CA ARG A 76 6.40 -15.83 -9.47
C ARG A 76 5.75 -16.54 -10.66
#